data_AF-A0A0R3FDD5-F1
#
_entry.id   AF-A0A0R3FDD5-F1
#
_cell.length_a   1.000
_cell.length_b   1.000
_cell.length_c   1.000
_cell.angle_alpha   90.00
_cell.angle_beta   90.00
_cell.angle_gamma   90.00
#
_symmetry.space_group_name_H-M   'P 1'
#
loop_
_entity.id
_entity.type
_entity.pdbx_description
1 polymer ?
#
loop_
_entity_poly.entity_id
_entity_poly.type
_entity_poly.pdbx_seq_one_letter_code
_entity_poly.pdbx_strand_id
1 'polypeptide(L)'
;MDTYRPCPGDVVSYTPESTWCHEGIAIVQDRVRHTGRYQMLDTYWGTQPSEISDAEASTAELMFKLADYDELDRYSSHASQSTWDKYAPVDRQLITSQHGLQKRWFIRKGASPDWATQISNAQGVVSAHVDELESAQRRLQWARDDLASVIADAKAVGFELANQEGS
;
A
#
# COMPACT_ATOMS: atom_id res chain seq x y z
N MET A 1 -29.25 13.11 -6.14
CA MET A 1 -28.28 12.07 -5.76
C MET A 1 -29.03 11.12 -4.87
N ASP A 2 -29.18 9.86 -5.29
CA ASP A 2 -29.74 8.84 -4.41
C ASP A 2 -28.79 8.68 -3.23
N THR A 3 -29.31 8.87 -2.02
CA THR A 3 -28.54 8.71 -0.80
C THR A 3 -28.11 7.25 -0.71
N TYR A 4 -26.80 7.00 -0.65
CA TYR A 4 -26.27 5.65 -0.46
C TYR A 4 -26.94 4.99 0.75
N ARG A 5 -27.44 3.76 0.54
CA ARG A 5 -28.05 2.96 1.59
C ARG A 5 -27.13 1.77 1.90
N PRO A 6 -26.50 1.75 3.08
CA PRO A 6 -25.59 0.67 3.45
C PRO A 6 -26.28 -0.70 3.46
N CYS A 7 -25.59 -1.71 2.95
CA CYS A 7 -25.95 -3.11 3.01
C CYS A 7 -24.83 -3.94 3.66
N PRO A 8 -25.14 -5.06 4.32
CA PRO A 8 -24.12 -5.95 4.89
C PRO A 8 -23.10 -6.39 3.83
N GLY A 9 -21.82 -6.31 4.18
CA GLY A 9 -20.71 -6.63 3.27
C GLY A 9 -20.30 -5.50 2.33
N ASP A 10 -20.96 -4.34 2.37
CA ASP A 10 -20.45 -3.14 1.72
C ASP A 10 -19.16 -2.69 2.44
N VAL A 11 -18.16 -2.31 1.63
CA VAL A 11 -16.94 -1.64 2.07
C VAL A 11 -17.10 -0.17 1.74
N VAL A 12 -16.93 0.68 2.74
CA VAL A 12 -17.16 2.12 2.64
C VAL A 12 -15.91 2.89 3.02
N SER A 13 -15.67 4.02 2.35
CA SER A 13 -14.76 5.04 2.83
C SER A 13 -15.53 6.01 3.71
N TYR A 14 -14.92 6.54 4.76
CA TYR A 14 -15.53 7.53 5.64
C TYR A 14 -14.49 8.51 6.15
N THR A 15 -14.94 9.68 6.64
CA THR A 15 -14.06 10.68 7.27
C THR A 15 -13.98 10.44 8.77
N PRO A 16 -12.83 9.97 9.32
CA PRO A 16 -12.71 9.77 10.75
C PRO A 16 -12.53 11.09 11.49
N GLU A 17 -12.97 11.14 12.75
CA GLU A 17 -12.73 12.30 13.61
C GLU A 17 -11.24 12.46 13.97
N SER A 18 -10.48 11.36 13.94
CA SER A 18 -9.03 11.31 14.14
C SER A 18 -8.42 10.22 13.26
N THR A 19 -7.27 10.49 12.65
CA THR A 19 -6.57 9.52 11.79
C THR A 19 -5.58 8.63 12.55
N TRP A 20 -5.39 8.84 13.86
CA TRP A 20 -4.36 8.15 14.64
C TRP A 20 -4.66 6.65 14.87
N CYS A 21 -5.93 6.24 14.83
CA CYS A 21 -6.36 4.84 15.02
C CYS A 21 -7.51 4.45 14.08
N HIS A 22 -7.57 5.06 12.90
CA HIS A 22 -8.63 4.81 11.92
C HIS A 22 -8.04 4.75 10.52
N GLU A 23 -8.53 3.81 9.70
CA GLU A 23 -8.13 3.71 8.29
C GLU A 23 -8.95 4.65 7.40
N GLY A 24 -10.11 5.10 7.89
CA GLY A 24 -11.11 5.77 7.04
C GLY A 24 -11.80 4.80 6.08
N ILE A 25 -11.73 3.49 6.37
CA ILE A 25 -12.40 2.43 5.64
C ILE A 25 -13.17 1.59 6.65
N ALA A 26 -14.44 1.30 6.40
CA ALA A 26 -15.24 0.45 7.25
C ALA A 26 -15.96 -0.65 6.46
N ILE A 27 -16.27 -1.75 7.14
CA ILE A 27 -17.07 -2.86 6.60
C ILE A 27 -18.41 -2.88 7.31
N VAL A 28 -19.50 -2.78 6.53
CA VAL A 28 -20.87 -2.86 7.02
C VAL A 28 -21.16 -4.30 7.47
N GLN A 29 -21.59 -4.46 8.70
CA GLN A 29 -21.96 -5.75 9.30
C GLN A 29 -23.45 -6.03 9.12
N ASP A 30 -23.83 -7.30 9.24
CA ASP A 30 -25.25 -7.71 9.23
C ASP A 30 -25.99 -7.31 10.53
N ARG A 31 -25.24 -6.91 11.56
CA ARG A 31 -25.81 -6.46 12.83
C ARG A 31 -26.39 -5.05 12.71
N VAL A 32 -27.62 -4.87 13.20
CA VAL A 32 -28.27 -3.56 13.32
C VAL A 32 -28.10 -3.02 14.74
N ARG A 33 -27.75 -1.73 14.86
CA ARG A 33 -27.61 -0.99 16.11
C ARG A 33 -28.98 -0.66 16.71
N HIS A 34 -29.02 -0.27 17.98
CA HIS A 34 -30.24 0.22 18.62
C HIS A 34 -30.84 1.47 17.93
N THR A 35 -30.03 2.21 17.16
CA THR A 35 -30.45 3.34 16.33
C THR A 35 -31.17 2.93 15.04
N GLY A 36 -31.28 1.62 14.74
CA GLY A 36 -31.88 1.10 13.51
C GLY A 36 -30.95 1.16 12.29
N ARG A 37 -29.69 1.56 12.47
CA ARG A 37 -28.66 1.58 11.41
C ARG A 37 -27.78 0.34 11.45
N TYR A 38 -27.23 -0.08 10.31
CA TYR A 38 -26.22 -1.14 10.29
C TYR A 38 -24.98 -0.73 11.08
N GLN A 39 -24.40 -1.69 11.80
CA GLN A 39 -23.10 -1.54 12.45
C GLN A 39 -22.02 -1.48 11.36
N MET A 40 -21.12 -0.51 11.46
CA MET A 40 -19.96 -0.37 10.57
C MET A 40 -18.70 -0.46 11.40
N LEU A 41 -17.80 -1.36 11.01
CA LEU A 41 -16.55 -1.60 11.73
C LEU A 41 -15.39 -1.06 10.90
N ASP A 42 -14.62 -0.14 11.47
CA ASP A 42 -13.41 0.40 10.85
C ASP A 42 -12.37 -0.71 10.64
N THR A 43 -11.52 -0.53 9.63
CA THR A 43 -10.51 -1.51 9.27
C THR A 43 -9.20 -1.36 10.04
N TYR A 44 -9.06 -0.42 10.96
CA TYR A 44 -7.96 -0.39 11.93
C TYR A 44 -8.24 -1.36 13.08
N TRP A 45 -7.77 -2.61 12.96
CA TRP A 45 -7.92 -3.64 14.00
C TRP A 45 -6.63 -3.76 14.79
N GLY A 46 -6.53 -3.09 15.96
CA GLY A 46 -5.42 -3.32 16.91
C GLY A 46 -5.54 -4.71 17.54
N THR A 47 -6.50 -4.85 18.45
CA THR A 47 -6.84 -6.12 19.11
C THR A 47 -8.32 -6.48 18.97
N GLN A 48 -9.19 -5.50 18.72
CA GLN A 48 -10.63 -5.69 18.52
C GLN A 48 -11.16 -4.78 17.40
N PRO A 49 -12.23 -5.19 16.71
CA PRO A 49 -13.02 -4.28 15.88
C PRO A 49 -13.36 -2.99 16.58
N SER A 50 -13.14 -1.86 15.91
CA SER A 50 -13.66 -0.56 16.33
C SER A 50 -14.92 -0.24 15.53
N GLU A 51 -16.01 0.10 16.21
CA GLU A 51 -17.23 0.58 15.57
C GLU A 51 -17.13 2.08 15.33
N ILE A 52 -17.46 2.54 14.13
CA ILE A 52 -17.44 3.97 13.81
C ILE A 52 -18.66 4.70 14.39
N SER A 53 -18.51 5.99 14.67
CA SER A 53 -19.58 6.82 15.24
C SER A 53 -20.71 7.05 14.22
N ASP A 54 -21.90 7.48 14.68
CA ASP A 54 -22.99 7.88 13.76
C ASP A 54 -22.64 9.09 12.90
N ALA A 55 -21.76 9.96 13.39
CA ALA A 55 -21.26 11.11 12.65
C ALA A 55 -20.31 10.65 11.54
N GLU A 56 -19.36 9.77 11.85
CA GLU A 56 -18.46 9.16 10.87
C GLU A 56 -19.23 8.36 9.82
N ALA A 57 -20.17 7.52 10.24
CA ALA A 57 -21.02 6.73 9.34
C ALA A 57 -21.88 7.59 8.40
N SER A 58 -22.18 8.84 8.76
CA SER A 58 -22.94 9.76 7.89
C SER A 58 -22.13 10.29 6.70
N THR A 59 -20.80 10.16 6.76
CA THR A 59 -19.87 10.53 5.67
C THR A 59 -19.52 9.33 4.78
N ALA A 60 -20.12 8.16 5.03
CA ALA A 60 -19.76 6.92 4.37
C ALA A 60 -20.15 6.92 2.88
N GLU A 61 -19.17 6.62 2.03
CA GLU A 61 -19.33 6.43 0.59
C GLU A 61 -18.99 5.00 0.22
N LEU A 62 -19.80 4.37 -0.64
CA LEU A 62 -19.56 3.00 -1.09
C LEU A 62 -18.27 2.93 -1.92
N MET A 63 -17.33 2.09 -1.49
CA MET A 63 -16.16 1.72 -2.29
C MET A 63 -16.50 0.53 -3.20
N PHE A 64 -16.91 -0.59 -2.59
CA PHE A 64 -17.28 -1.82 -3.29
C PHE A 64 -18.04 -2.78 -2.37
N LYS A 65 -18.59 -3.85 -2.94
CA LYS A 65 -19.28 -4.90 -2.18
C LYS A 65 -18.40 -6.14 -2.10
N LEU A 66 -18.17 -6.67 -0.90
CA LEU A 66 -17.36 -7.89 -0.74
C LEU A 66 -17.92 -9.07 -1.54
N ALA A 67 -19.25 -9.15 -1.70
CA ALA A 67 -19.90 -10.22 -2.45
C ALA A 67 -19.51 -10.26 -3.93
N ASP A 68 -19.08 -9.15 -4.51
CA ASP A 68 -18.73 -9.03 -5.93
C ASP A 68 -17.27 -9.38 -6.20
N TYR A 69 -16.47 -9.64 -5.16
CA TYR A 69 -15.03 -9.85 -5.25
C TYR A 69 -14.60 -11.15 -4.57
N ASP A 70 -13.54 -11.74 -5.08
CA ASP A 70 -12.80 -12.83 -4.43
C ASP A 70 -11.59 -12.22 -3.70
N GLU A 71 -11.41 -12.63 -2.45
CA GLU A 71 -10.26 -12.25 -1.65
C GLU A 71 -9.08 -13.18 -1.95
N LEU A 72 -7.91 -12.59 -2.21
CA LEU A 72 -6.66 -13.33 -2.36
C LEU A 72 -6.10 -13.77 -1.00
N ASP A 73 -5.22 -14.78 -1.02
CA ASP A 73 -4.60 -15.30 0.20
C ASP A 73 -3.92 -14.19 1.03
N ARG A 74 -4.33 -14.06 2.29
CA ARG A 74 -3.82 -13.03 3.20
C ARG A 74 -2.41 -13.33 3.70
N TYR A 75 -2.03 -14.60 3.75
CA TYR A 75 -0.75 -15.03 4.34
C TYR A 75 0.41 -14.95 3.35
N SER A 76 0.10 -14.87 2.05
CA SER A 76 1.07 -14.78 0.96
C SER A 76 1.09 -13.39 0.32
N SER A 77 1.35 -12.34 1.12
CA SER A 77 1.20 -10.93 0.71
C SER A 77 1.88 -10.59 -0.63
N HIS A 78 3.10 -11.06 -0.88
CA HIS A 78 3.82 -10.84 -2.13
C HIS A 78 3.18 -11.56 -3.33
N ALA A 79 2.75 -12.81 -3.17
CA ALA A 79 2.10 -13.56 -4.23
C ALA A 79 0.72 -12.97 -4.57
N SER A 80 -0.01 -12.54 -3.54
CA SER A 80 -1.31 -11.88 -3.68
C SER A 80 -1.18 -10.53 -4.38
N GLN A 81 -0.19 -9.71 -4.00
CA GLN A 81 0.09 -8.46 -4.71
C GLN A 81 0.45 -8.71 -6.18
N SER A 82 1.37 -9.63 -6.46
CA SER A 82 1.76 -9.96 -7.84
C SER A 82 0.58 -10.47 -8.69
N THR A 83 -0.36 -11.19 -8.08
CA THR A 83 -1.60 -11.63 -8.76
C THR A 83 -2.56 -10.46 -8.98
N TRP A 84 -2.76 -9.62 -7.97
CA TRP A 84 -3.60 -8.42 -8.00
C TRP A 84 -3.15 -7.40 -9.05
N ASP A 85 -1.83 -7.28 -9.26
CA ASP A 85 -1.23 -6.37 -10.25
C ASP A 85 -1.46 -6.78 -11.72
N LYS A 86 -2.07 -7.94 -11.96
CA LYS A 86 -2.42 -8.41 -13.31
C LYS A 86 -3.78 -7.91 -13.81
N TYR A 87 -4.61 -7.38 -12.92
CA TYR A 87 -5.99 -7.00 -13.22
C TYR A 87 -6.12 -5.48 -13.33
N ALA A 88 -7.10 -5.01 -14.11
CA ALA A 88 -7.35 -3.60 -14.29
C ALA A 88 -7.71 -2.91 -12.95
N PRO A 89 -7.37 -1.61 -12.77
CA PRO A 89 -7.73 -0.86 -11.56
C PRO A 89 -9.21 -0.93 -11.16
N VAL A 90 -10.11 -1.01 -12.14
CA VAL A 90 -11.56 -1.10 -11.90
C VAL A 90 -12.03 -2.46 -11.37
N ASP A 91 -11.23 -3.50 -11.58
CA ASP A 91 -11.53 -4.88 -11.21
C ASP A 91 -10.80 -5.33 -9.95
N ARG A 92 -10.08 -4.42 -9.29
CA ARG A 92 -9.23 -4.76 -8.14
C ARG A 92 -9.48 -3.78 -7.01
N GLN A 93 -9.57 -4.30 -5.79
CA GLN A 93 -9.83 -3.51 -4.60
C GLN A 93 -8.83 -3.89 -3.50
N LEU A 94 -8.57 -2.96 -2.60
CA LEU A 94 -7.64 -3.11 -1.50
C LEU A 94 -8.32 -2.60 -0.23
N ILE A 95 -8.28 -3.41 0.83
CA ILE A 95 -8.61 -2.96 2.19
C ILE A 95 -7.31 -2.93 2.98
N THR A 96 -7.00 -1.80 3.59
CA THR A 96 -5.87 -1.63 4.50
C THR A 96 -6.28 -1.76 5.96
N SER A 97 -5.33 -2.19 6.78
CA SER A 97 -5.43 -2.17 8.24
C SER A 97 -4.05 -1.87 8.84
N GLN A 98 -4.01 -1.42 10.11
CA GLN A 98 -2.77 -1.07 10.81
C GLN A 98 -1.92 -0.03 10.06
N HIS A 99 -2.53 1.09 9.67
CA HIS A 99 -1.97 2.15 8.83
C HIS A 99 -1.37 1.62 7.52
N GLY A 100 -2.08 0.71 6.86
CA GLY A 100 -1.63 0.10 5.61
C GLY A 100 -0.51 -0.93 5.72
N LEU A 101 -0.06 -1.27 6.94
CA LEU A 101 0.90 -2.36 7.16
C LEU A 101 0.30 -3.71 6.79
N GLN A 102 -1.00 -3.89 7.03
CA GLN A 102 -1.75 -5.06 6.65
C GLN A 102 -2.67 -4.74 5.47
N LYS A 103 -2.75 -5.68 4.53
CA LYS A 103 -3.44 -5.51 3.26
C LYS A 103 -4.25 -6.75 2.93
N ARG A 104 -5.49 -6.53 2.49
CA ARG A 104 -6.38 -7.56 1.95
C ARG A 104 -6.67 -7.22 0.50
N TRP A 105 -6.29 -8.11 -0.40
CA TRP A 105 -6.36 -7.89 -1.84
C TRP A 105 -7.58 -8.59 -2.43
N PHE A 106 -8.32 -7.88 -3.27
CA PHE A 106 -9.57 -8.37 -3.84
C PHE A 106 -9.57 -8.22 -5.35
N ILE A 107 -10.13 -9.21 -6.05
CA ILE A 107 -10.34 -9.20 -7.50
C ILE A 107 -11.82 -9.41 -7.79
N ARG A 108 -12.40 -8.63 -8.69
CA ARG A 108 -13.80 -8.73 -9.07
C ARG A 108 -14.07 -10.11 -9.67
N LYS A 109 -15.16 -10.74 -9.25
CA LYS A 109 -15.60 -12.04 -9.79
C LYS A 109 -15.80 -11.95 -11.30
N GLY A 110 -15.17 -12.89 -12.01
CA GLY A 110 -15.24 -12.96 -13.48
C GLY A 110 -14.32 -11.97 -14.21
N ALA A 111 -13.52 -11.17 -13.49
CA ALA A 111 -12.49 -10.36 -14.13
C ALA A 111 -11.44 -11.24 -14.82
N SER A 112 -10.86 -10.71 -15.90
CA SER A 112 -9.76 -11.35 -16.61
C SER A 112 -8.50 -10.49 -16.48
N PRO A 113 -7.29 -11.09 -16.56
CA PRO A 113 -6.05 -10.33 -16.58
C PRO A 113 -6.06 -9.27 -17.68
N ASP A 114 -5.64 -8.06 -17.33
CA ASP A 114 -5.55 -6.93 -18.26
C ASP A 114 -4.10 -6.72 -18.68
N TRP A 115 -3.81 -6.98 -19.96
CA TRP A 115 -2.46 -6.88 -20.49
C TRP A 115 -1.96 -5.43 -20.54
N ALA A 116 -2.85 -4.46 -20.79
CA ALA A 116 -2.48 -3.05 -20.80
C ALA A 116 -1.98 -2.60 -19.42
N THR A 117 -2.71 -2.95 -18.37
CA THR A 117 -2.28 -2.73 -16.98
C THR A 117 -0.99 -3.46 -16.66
N GLN A 118 -0.83 -4.72 -17.07
CA GLN A 118 0.41 -5.47 -16.82
C GLN A 118 1.63 -4.83 -17.48
N ILE A 119 1.51 -4.40 -18.73
CA ILE A 119 2.59 -3.70 -19.45
C ILE A 119 2.91 -2.38 -18.75
N SER A 120 1.89 -1.59 -18.41
CA SER A 120 2.07 -0.31 -17.71
C SER A 120 2.77 -0.48 -16.37
N ASN A 121 2.37 -1.50 -15.59
CA ASN A 121 3.00 -1.82 -14.31
C ASN A 121 4.46 -2.23 -14.50
N ALA A 122 4.75 -3.10 -15.49
CA ALA A 122 6.11 -3.53 -15.81
C ALA A 122 7.00 -2.35 -16.26
N GLN A 123 6.46 -1.43 -17.05
CA GLN A 123 7.16 -0.20 -17.44
C GLN A 123 7.49 0.67 -16.23
N GLY A 124 6.55 0.82 -15.29
CA GLY A 124 6.78 1.53 -14.03
C GLY A 124 7.92 0.92 -13.20
N VAL A 125 7.96 -0.41 -13.08
CA VAL A 125 9.05 -1.12 -12.38
C VAL A 125 10.40 -0.89 -13.08
N VAL A 126 10.45 -0.97 -14.40
CA VAL A 126 11.68 -0.69 -15.16
C VAL A 126 12.13 0.75 -14.93
N SER A 127 11.21 1.73 -14.98
CA SER A 127 11.53 3.14 -14.72
C SER A 127 12.10 3.35 -13.32
N ALA A 128 11.49 2.76 -12.29
CA ALA A 128 11.97 2.87 -10.92
C ALA A 128 13.39 2.31 -10.75
N HIS A 129 13.69 1.16 -11.37
CA HIS A 129 15.03 0.59 -11.33
C HIS A 129 16.08 1.41 -12.09
N VAL A 130 15.68 2.09 -13.18
CA VAL A 130 16.54 3.06 -13.85
C VAL A 130 16.87 4.21 -12.90
N ASP A 131 15.87 4.79 -12.23
CA ASP A 131 16.07 5.89 -11.27
C ASP A 131 16.96 5.49 -10.07
N GLU A 132 16.77 4.26 -9.57
CA GLU A 132 17.61 3.66 -8.52
C GLU A 132 19.06 3.47 -8.99
N LEU A 133 19.25 2.96 -10.21
CA LEU A 133 20.57 2.76 -10.80
C LEU A 133 21.31 4.08 -10.97
N GLU A 134 20.66 5.10 -11.52
CA GLU A 134 21.25 6.44 -11.64
C GLU A 134 21.63 7.02 -10.26
N SER A 135 20.77 6.84 -9.27
CA SER A 135 21.04 7.28 -7.90
C SER A 135 22.21 6.52 -7.27
N ALA A 136 22.33 5.22 -7.52
CA ALA A 136 23.47 4.41 -7.08
C ALA A 136 24.77 4.85 -7.77
N GLN A 137 24.72 5.14 -9.07
CA GLN A 137 25.88 5.65 -9.82
C GLN A 137 26.36 7.00 -9.28
N ARG A 138 25.44 7.94 -9.01
CA ARG A 138 25.80 9.23 -8.37
C ARG A 138 26.47 9.04 -7.02
N ARG A 139 25.91 8.17 -6.16
CA ARG A 139 26.51 7.86 -4.85
C ARG A 139 27.90 7.25 -4.96
N LEU A 140 28.09 6.33 -5.93
CA LEU A 140 29.40 5.76 -6.20
C LEU A 140 30.41 6.83 -6.65
N GLN A 141 29.99 7.76 -7.49
CA GLN A 141 30.85 8.85 -7.92
C GLN A 141 31.25 9.75 -6.75
N TRP A 142 30.30 10.15 -5.90
CA TRP A 142 30.61 10.93 -4.69
C TRP A 142 31.58 10.20 -3.75
N ALA A 143 31.39 8.90 -3.55
CA ALA A 143 32.32 8.11 -2.73
C ALA A 143 33.73 8.04 -3.33
N ARG A 144 33.86 8.02 -4.67
CA ARG A 144 35.16 8.07 -5.36
C ARG A 144 35.82 9.43 -5.20
N ASP A 145 35.06 10.50 -5.34
CA ASP A 145 35.57 11.87 -5.20
C ASP A 145 36.02 12.14 -3.75
N ASP A 146 35.22 11.68 -2.78
CA ASP A 146 35.55 11.74 -1.35
C ASP A 146 36.83 10.93 -1.04
N LEU A 147 36.91 9.69 -1.53
CA LEU A 147 38.12 8.87 -1.40
C LEU A 147 39.35 9.56 -2.01
N ALA A 148 39.22 10.15 -3.19
CA ALA A 148 40.31 10.88 -3.84
C ALA A 148 40.75 12.10 -3.00
N SER A 149 39.80 12.82 -2.40
CA SER A 149 40.09 13.93 -1.48
C SER A 149 40.86 13.44 -0.24
N VAL A 150 40.37 12.38 0.41
CA VAL A 150 41.04 11.80 1.60
C VAL A 150 42.45 11.34 1.26
N ILE A 151 42.66 10.71 0.10
CA ILE A 151 44.00 10.30 -0.37
C ILE A 151 44.90 11.53 -0.59
N ALA A 152 44.38 12.61 -1.16
CA ALA A 152 45.14 13.83 -1.38
C ALA A 152 45.55 14.49 -0.05
N ASP A 153 44.62 14.60 0.91
CA ASP A 153 44.87 15.15 2.23
C ASP A 153 45.89 14.31 3.02
N ALA A 154 45.77 12.98 2.96
CA ALA A 154 46.71 12.06 3.58
C ALA A 154 48.14 12.27 3.02
N LYS A 155 48.30 12.37 1.70
CA LYS A 155 49.59 12.64 1.07
C LYS A 155 50.16 13.99 1.48
N ALA A 156 49.33 15.02 1.62
CA ALA A 156 49.77 16.37 2.02
C ALA A 156 50.38 16.41 3.43
N VAL A 157 49.95 15.52 4.33
CA VAL A 157 50.53 15.38 5.69
C VAL A 157 51.63 14.32 5.79
N GLY A 158 52.13 13.84 4.64
CA GLY A 158 53.24 12.89 4.57
C GLY A 158 52.86 11.43 4.83
N PHE A 159 51.57 11.08 4.74
CA PHE A 159 51.14 9.68 4.80
C PHE A 159 51.37 9.01 3.44
N GLU A 160 52.24 7.99 3.40
CA GLU A 160 52.42 7.12 2.24
C GLU A 160 51.45 5.94 2.33
N LEU A 161 50.59 5.78 1.31
CA LEU A 161 49.80 4.57 1.14
C LEU A 161 50.77 3.42 0.85
N ALA A 162 50.92 2.49 1.79
CA ALA A 162 51.64 1.25 1.53
C ALA A 162 50.95 0.54 0.36
N ASN A 163 51.68 0.27 -0.72
CA ASN A 163 51.21 -0.57 -1.81
C ASN A 163 50.84 -1.94 -1.22
N GLN A 164 49.55 -2.21 -1.04
CA GLN A 164 49.07 -3.58 -0.87
C GLN A 164 49.01 -4.22 -2.26
N GLU A 165 50.18 -4.54 -2.80
CA GLU A 165 50.31 -5.61 -3.79
C GLU A 165 50.66 -6.91 -3.05
N GLY A 166 49.77 -7.91 -3.13
CA GLY A 166 49.96 -9.29 -2.66
C GLY A 166 49.05 -9.66 -1.47
N SER A 167 48.20 -10.70 -1.52
CA SER A 167 48.12 -11.91 -2.38
C SER A 167 46.68 -12.31 -2.64
#